data_AF-B9TPY1-F1
#
_entry.id   AF-B9TPY1-F1
#
_cell.length_a   1.000
_cell.length_b   1.000
_cell.length_c   1.000
_cell.angle_alpha   90.00
_cell.angle_beta   90.00
_cell.angle_gamma   90.00
#
_symmetry.space_group_name_H-M   'P 1'
#
loop_
_entity.id
_entity.type
_entity.pdbx_description
1 polymer ?
#
loop_
_entity_poly.entity_id
_entity_poly.type
_entity_poly.pdbx_seq_one_letter_code
_entity_poly.pdbx_strand_id
1 'polypeptide(L)'
;ILSFYGRNLAQIDSVSVGNTTTVNDLLAGGNVNVRYGLQAALSKPLAAESGLYYRRVVLYMPSETDGDNPPNIAAFVNSGDFQSCTDMSKSCGTRTYVVFDSLTLEKAALAETKRRLEQVAYKAQAYFKARMLLDPEHNVSVDYFRPAYGGCSPGLNDLQCLDTYTPLALMSAGNWATQTNLPSTIGLTNDELISAWGDPIQASNLADSETGSPPFTMVFRAPSPFGGFYSVTAVQQI
;
A
#
# COMPACT_ATOMS: atom_id res chain seq x y z
N ILE A 1 13.41 -16.80 4.06
CA ILE A 1 13.03 -15.82 3.01
C ILE A 1 11.62 -15.28 3.23
N LEU A 2 10.54 -16.06 3.16
CA LEU A 2 9.16 -15.55 3.37
C LEU A 2 8.98 -14.74 4.66
N SER A 3 9.56 -15.21 5.78
CA SER A 3 9.51 -14.46 7.05
C SER A 3 10.26 -13.11 6.99
N PHE A 4 11.36 -13.03 6.25
CA PHE A 4 12.06 -11.76 6.01
C PHE A 4 11.24 -10.86 5.08
N TYR A 5 10.71 -11.42 3.99
CA TYR A 5 9.85 -10.71 3.05
C TYR A 5 8.66 -10.08 3.78
N GLY A 6 7.93 -10.86 4.59
CA GLY A 6 6.80 -10.35 5.37
C GLY A 6 7.17 -9.25 6.37
N ARG A 7 8.33 -9.33 7.02
CA ARG A 7 8.79 -8.26 7.94
C ARG A 7 9.18 -6.97 7.21
N ASN A 8 9.63 -7.07 5.96
CA ASN A 8 10.15 -5.95 5.19
C ASN A 8 9.24 -5.64 4.00
N LEU A 9 7.98 -6.09 4.02
CA LEU A 9 7.03 -5.88 2.93
C LEU A 9 6.92 -4.40 2.58
N ALA A 10 6.88 -3.56 3.62
CA ALA A 10 6.83 -2.11 3.54
C ALA A 10 8.08 -1.44 2.93
N GLN A 11 9.19 -2.18 2.80
CA GLN A 11 10.42 -1.70 2.16
C GLN A 11 10.58 -2.31 0.76
N ILE A 12 10.13 -3.56 0.59
CA ILE A 12 10.30 -4.33 -0.64
C ILE A 12 9.28 -3.89 -1.70
N ASP A 13 8.04 -3.68 -1.29
CA ASP A 13 6.90 -3.40 -2.15
C ASP A 13 6.30 -2.01 -1.86
N SER A 14 7.03 -1.08 -1.24
CA SER A 14 6.56 0.32 -1.15
C SER A 14 6.71 1.03 -2.49
N VAL A 15 5.69 1.80 -2.87
CA VAL A 15 5.73 2.68 -4.03
C VAL A 15 6.79 3.77 -3.84
N SER A 16 6.90 4.30 -2.62
CA SER A 16 7.81 5.40 -2.29
C SER A 16 9.28 5.00 -2.28
N VAL A 17 9.58 3.74 -1.93
CA VAL A 17 10.95 3.19 -1.94
C VAL A 17 11.37 2.75 -3.35
N GLY A 18 10.38 2.48 -4.21
CA GLY A 18 10.61 1.98 -5.56
C GLY A 18 10.98 0.50 -5.56
N ASN A 19 10.58 -0.20 -6.62
CA ASN A 19 10.78 -1.65 -6.82
C ASN A 19 12.24 -2.02 -7.13
N THR A 20 13.19 -1.55 -6.32
CA THR A 20 14.64 -1.71 -6.51
C THR A 20 15.20 -2.94 -5.81
N THR A 21 14.42 -3.59 -4.94
CA THR A 21 14.83 -4.81 -4.23
C THR A 21 15.19 -5.91 -5.22
N THR A 22 16.45 -6.37 -5.14
CA THR A 22 16.95 -7.49 -5.92
C THR A 22 16.80 -8.80 -5.14
N VAL A 23 16.95 -9.93 -5.84
CA VAL A 23 16.95 -11.23 -5.18
C VAL A 23 18.12 -11.39 -4.20
N ASN A 24 19.25 -10.72 -4.46
CA ASN A 24 20.41 -10.74 -3.57
C ASN A 24 20.12 -10.02 -2.25
N ASP A 25 19.34 -8.93 -2.28
CA ASP A 25 18.91 -8.23 -1.08
C ASP A 25 17.99 -9.11 -0.21
N LEU A 26 17.09 -9.87 -0.85
CA LEU A 26 16.22 -10.84 -0.17
C LEU A 26 17.01 -11.99 0.48
N LEU A 27 18.06 -12.47 -0.19
CA LEU A 27 18.94 -13.51 0.34
C LEU A 27 19.77 -12.99 1.52
N ALA A 28 20.42 -11.83 1.34
CA ALA A 28 21.23 -11.20 2.38
C ALA A 28 20.40 -10.86 3.62
N GLY A 29 19.26 -10.20 3.44
CA GLY A 29 18.36 -9.88 4.55
C GLY A 29 17.71 -11.11 5.18
N GLY A 30 17.47 -12.17 4.39
CA GLY A 30 17.03 -13.46 4.87
C GLY A 30 18.10 -14.28 5.61
N ASN A 31 19.33 -13.76 5.73
CA ASN A 31 20.51 -14.46 6.22
C ASN A 31 20.74 -15.82 5.53
N VAL A 32 20.46 -15.88 4.23
CA VAL A 32 20.65 -17.07 3.40
C VAL A 32 22.07 -17.03 2.85
N ASN A 33 22.93 -17.86 3.43
CA ASN A 33 24.29 -18.04 2.93
C ASN A 33 24.26 -18.80 1.59
N VAL A 34 24.59 -18.10 0.51
CA VAL A 34 24.73 -18.69 -0.82
C VAL A 34 25.93 -19.64 -0.80
N ARG A 35 25.66 -20.95 -0.84
CA ARG A 35 26.67 -22.01 -0.88
C ARG A 35 26.36 -22.98 -2.01
N TYR A 36 27.38 -23.73 -2.44
CA TYR A 36 27.25 -24.79 -3.45
C TYR A 36 26.64 -24.30 -4.78
N GLY A 37 26.82 -23.02 -5.11
CA GLY A 37 26.30 -22.42 -6.33
C GLY A 37 24.81 -22.10 -6.32
N LEU A 38 24.12 -22.13 -5.17
CA LEU A 38 22.70 -21.75 -5.05
C LEU A 38 22.40 -20.46 -5.83
N GLN A 39 21.41 -20.53 -6.70
CA GLN A 39 20.92 -19.42 -7.49
C GLN A 39 19.53 -19.01 -7.02
N ALA A 40 19.15 -17.77 -7.32
CA ALA A 40 17.82 -17.28 -7.03
C ALA A 40 17.34 -16.33 -8.12
N ALA A 41 16.03 -16.27 -8.32
CA ALA A 41 15.39 -15.28 -9.18
C ALA A 41 14.11 -14.76 -8.52
N LEU A 42 13.75 -13.53 -8.87
CA LEU A 42 12.54 -12.84 -8.43
C LEU A 42 11.70 -12.51 -9.66
N SER A 43 10.41 -12.82 -9.62
CA SER A 43 9.50 -12.45 -10.70
C SER A 43 9.23 -10.94 -10.71
N LYS A 44 8.81 -10.43 -11.86
CA LYS A 44 8.04 -9.19 -11.94
C LYS A 44 6.74 -9.32 -11.14
N PRO A 45 6.07 -8.21 -10.80
CA PRO A 45 4.74 -8.25 -10.22
C PRO A 45 3.78 -9.04 -11.12
N LEU A 46 3.16 -10.06 -10.54
CA LEU A 46 2.17 -10.93 -11.16
C LEU A 46 0.79 -10.47 -10.70
N ALA A 47 -0.15 -10.38 -11.64
CA ALA A 47 -1.53 -10.02 -11.31
C ALA A 47 -2.23 -11.17 -10.59
N ALA A 48 -2.95 -10.83 -9.52
CA ALA A 48 -3.94 -11.67 -8.86
C ALA A 48 -5.34 -11.08 -9.05
N GLU A 49 -6.33 -11.69 -8.41
CA GLU A 49 -7.70 -11.20 -8.38
C GLU A 49 -7.80 -9.82 -7.71
N SER A 50 -8.84 -9.05 -8.07
CA SER A 50 -9.18 -7.76 -7.43
C SER A 50 -8.09 -6.68 -7.51
N GLY A 51 -7.26 -6.69 -8.56
CA GLY A 51 -6.21 -5.70 -8.77
C GLY A 51 -5.05 -5.79 -7.77
N LEU A 52 -4.96 -6.88 -7.02
CA LEU A 52 -3.80 -7.20 -6.20
C LEU A 52 -2.69 -7.73 -7.12
N TYR A 53 -1.44 -7.40 -6.80
CA TYR A 53 -0.29 -8.00 -7.46
C TYR A 53 0.63 -8.61 -6.39
N TYR A 54 1.45 -9.56 -6.80
CA TYR A 54 2.36 -10.28 -5.92
C TYR A 54 3.61 -10.70 -6.69
N ARG A 55 4.64 -11.13 -5.98
CA ARG A 55 5.87 -11.68 -6.56
C ARG A 55 6.13 -13.10 -6.13
N ARG A 56 6.85 -13.83 -6.97
CA ARG A 56 7.40 -15.14 -6.64
C ARG A 56 8.92 -15.09 -6.60
N VAL A 57 9.49 -15.84 -5.66
CA VAL A 57 10.93 -16.05 -5.53
C VAL A 57 11.20 -17.52 -5.77
N VAL A 58 12.13 -17.84 -6.66
CA VAL A 58 12.65 -19.21 -6.80
C VAL A 58 14.07 -19.26 -6.26
N LEU A 59 14.37 -20.31 -5.50
CA LEU A 59 15.72 -20.74 -5.20
C LEU A 59 15.98 -22.07 -5.90
N TYR A 60 17.13 -22.23 -6.52
CA TYR A 60 17.46 -23.46 -7.22
C TYR A 60 18.96 -23.75 -7.20
N MET A 61 19.30 -25.03 -7.24
CA MET A 61 20.68 -25.48 -7.37
C MET A 61 21.04 -25.66 -8.85
N PRO A 62 22.22 -25.25 -9.33
CA PRO A 62 22.67 -25.60 -10.67
C PRO A 62 22.70 -27.13 -10.86
N SER A 63 22.51 -27.57 -12.10
CA SER A 63 22.64 -28.99 -12.46
C SER A 63 23.75 -29.18 -13.49
N GLU A 64 24.23 -30.41 -13.64
CA GLU A 64 25.27 -30.74 -14.63
C GLU A 64 24.82 -30.46 -16.08
N THR A 65 23.51 -30.44 -16.34
CA THR A 65 22.94 -30.17 -17.67
C THR A 65 22.78 -28.67 -17.98
N ASP A 66 23.15 -27.76 -17.07
CA ASP A 66 22.90 -26.32 -17.24
C ASP A 66 23.64 -25.72 -18.44
N GLY A 67 24.75 -26.33 -18.88
CA GLY A 67 25.48 -25.91 -20.07
C GLY A 67 24.71 -26.14 -21.38
N ASP A 68 23.93 -27.23 -21.46
CA ASP A 68 23.22 -27.65 -22.67
C ASP A 68 21.73 -27.29 -22.65
N ASN A 69 21.14 -27.24 -21.46
CA ASN A 69 19.72 -27.01 -21.23
C ASN A 69 19.48 -26.30 -19.87
N PRO A 70 19.79 -24.99 -19.76
CA PRO A 70 19.66 -24.22 -18.52
C PRO A 70 18.19 -24.04 -18.09
N PRO A 71 17.93 -23.62 -16.84
CA PRO A 71 16.59 -23.22 -16.43
C PRO A 71 16.14 -21.96 -17.19
N ASN A 72 14.85 -21.87 -17.49
CA ASN A 72 14.29 -20.72 -18.20
C ASN A 72 14.00 -19.56 -17.22
N ILE A 73 15.05 -18.91 -16.74
CA ILE A 73 14.94 -17.81 -15.76
C ILE A 73 14.20 -16.61 -16.35
N ALA A 74 14.38 -16.33 -17.65
CA ALA A 74 13.66 -15.26 -18.33
C ALA A 74 12.14 -15.50 -18.33
N ALA A 75 11.69 -16.74 -18.55
CA ALA A 75 10.27 -17.08 -18.43
C ALA A 75 9.79 -16.92 -16.98
N PHE A 76 10.53 -17.47 -16.00
CA PHE A 76 10.18 -17.32 -14.58
C PHE A 76 10.04 -15.85 -14.17
N VAL A 77 10.95 -14.98 -14.60
CA VAL A 77 10.89 -13.55 -14.26
C VAL A 77 9.59 -12.91 -14.76
N ASN A 78 9.01 -13.38 -15.88
CA ASN A 78 7.80 -12.80 -16.45
C ASN A 78 6.51 -13.49 -16.01
N SER A 79 6.51 -14.81 -15.80
CA SER A 79 5.29 -15.57 -15.46
C SER A 79 5.23 -16.03 -14.00
N GLY A 80 6.37 -16.11 -13.31
CA GLY A 80 6.48 -16.73 -12.00
C GLY A 80 6.47 -18.26 -12.01
N ASP A 81 6.49 -18.89 -13.19
CA ASP A 81 6.50 -20.34 -13.34
C ASP A 81 7.92 -20.83 -13.62
N PHE A 82 8.46 -21.66 -12.72
CA PHE A 82 9.82 -22.14 -12.83
C PHE A 82 9.90 -23.38 -13.73
N GLN A 83 10.57 -23.24 -14.86
CA GLN A 83 10.89 -24.36 -15.75
C GLN A 83 12.36 -24.75 -15.56
N SER A 84 12.59 -26.01 -15.20
CA SER A 84 13.94 -26.53 -15.00
C SER A 84 14.75 -26.68 -16.29
N CYS A 85 14.13 -26.54 -17.44
CA CYS A 85 14.81 -26.69 -18.72
C CYS A 85 14.13 -25.78 -19.74
N THR A 86 14.93 -25.20 -20.62
CA THR A 86 14.45 -24.38 -21.74
C THR A 86 13.89 -25.20 -22.90
N ASP A 87 14.43 -26.41 -23.11
CA ASP A 87 14.11 -27.26 -24.25
C ASP A 87 13.74 -28.68 -23.76
N MET A 88 12.49 -29.07 -23.96
CA MET A 88 11.97 -30.38 -23.54
C MET A 88 12.47 -31.54 -24.42
N SER A 89 13.11 -31.26 -25.56
CA SER A 89 13.68 -32.27 -26.45
C SER A 89 15.10 -32.72 -26.05
N LYS A 90 15.76 -31.95 -25.18
CA LYS A 90 17.08 -32.27 -24.63
C LYS A 90 16.96 -32.93 -23.26
N SER A 91 18.02 -33.63 -22.84
CA SER A 91 18.12 -34.13 -21.47
C SER A 91 17.95 -32.97 -20.47
N CYS A 92 17.09 -33.16 -19.48
CA CYS A 92 16.88 -32.21 -18.41
C CYS A 92 17.31 -32.86 -17.10
N GLY A 93 18.36 -32.32 -16.50
CA GLY A 93 18.82 -32.75 -15.18
C GLY A 93 17.73 -32.53 -14.14
N THR A 94 17.61 -33.46 -13.20
CA THR A 94 16.73 -33.27 -12.04
C THR A 94 17.29 -32.12 -11.21
N ARG A 95 16.53 -31.03 -11.09
CA ARG A 95 16.93 -29.86 -10.31
C ARG A 95 16.15 -29.76 -9.01
N THR A 96 16.86 -29.56 -7.91
CA THR A 96 16.25 -29.17 -6.64
C THR A 96 15.94 -27.68 -6.67
N TYR A 97 14.67 -27.33 -6.49
CA TYR A 97 14.23 -25.94 -6.39
C TYR A 97 13.09 -25.78 -5.39
N VAL A 98 12.88 -24.56 -4.93
CA VAL A 98 11.73 -24.16 -4.13
C VAL A 98 11.22 -22.82 -4.62
N VAL A 99 9.91 -22.70 -4.78
CA VAL A 99 9.23 -21.45 -5.14
C VAL A 99 8.45 -20.95 -3.94
N PHE A 100 8.64 -19.67 -3.63
CA PHE A 100 7.90 -18.94 -2.61
C PHE A 100 6.98 -17.93 -3.27
N ASP A 101 5.77 -17.79 -2.74
CA ASP A 101 4.75 -16.88 -3.23
C ASP A 101 4.40 -15.86 -2.14
N SER A 102 4.42 -14.57 -2.49
CA SER A 102 4.06 -13.47 -1.57
C SER A 102 2.56 -13.18 -1.51
N LEU A 103 1.72 -13.85 -2.33
CA LEU A 103 0.29 -13.58 -2.45
C LEU A 103 -0.47 -13.54 -1.12
N THR A 104 -0.16 -14.46 -0.20
CA THR A 104 -0.81 -14.47 1.13
C THR A 104 -0.42 -13.25 1.97
N LEU A 105 0.82 -12.79 1.86
CA LEU A 105 1.29 -11.58 2.54
C LEU A 105 0.62 -10.34 1.94
N GLU A 106 0.53 -10.28 0.62
CA GLU A 106 -0.14 -9.18 -0.10
C GLU A 106 -1.63 -9.11 0.21
N LYS A 107 -2.32 -10.26 0.30
CA LYS A 107 -3.73 -10.31 0.74
C LYS A 107 -3.89 -9.79 2.16
N ALA A 108 -3.00 -10.16 3.08
CA ALA A 108 -3.03 -9.67 4.45
C ALA A 108 -2.78 -8.16 4.52
N ALA A 109 -1.82 -7.65 3.75
CA ALA A 109 -1.52 -6.22 3.66
C ALA A 109 -2.68 -5.41 3.06
N LEU A 110 -3.34 -5.94 2.03
CA LEU A 110 -4.54 -5.32 1.47
C LEU A 110 -5.67 -5.27 2.50
N ALA A 111 -5.95 -6.37 3.19
CA ALA A 111 -7.01 -6.43 4.20
C ALA A 111 -6.75 -5.42 5.34
N GLU A 112 -5.51 -5.35 5.81
CA GLU A 112 -5.09 -4.41 6.85
C GLU A 112 -5.16 -2.95 6.37
N THR A 113 -4.76 -2.67 5.13
CA THR A 113 -4.86 -1.33 4.54
C THR A 113 -6.31 -0.88 4.41
N LYS A 114 -7.21 -1.77 3.95
CA LYS A 114 -8.64 -1.47 3.90
C LYS A 114 -9.20 -1.19 5.29
N ARG A 115 -8.86 -2.02 6.28
CA ARG A 115 -9.25 -1.81 7.68
C ARG A 115 -8.81 -0.44 8.20
N ARG A 116 -7.57 -0.03 7.92
CA ARG A 116 -7.05 1.30 8.31
C ARG A 116 -7.78 2.44 7.60
N LEU A 117 -8.00 2.33 6.28
CA LEU A 117 -8.77 3.33 5.53
C LEU A 117 -10.20 3.48 6.05
N GLU A 118 -10.87 2.38 6.35
CA GLU A 118 -12.22 2.37 6.95
C GLU A 118 -12.21 3.02 8.35
N GLN A 119 -11.20 2.75 9.16
CA GLN A 119 -11.05 3.40 10.48
C GLN A 119 -10.84 4.91 10.36
N VAL A 120 -9.98 5.36 9.45
CA VAL A 120 -9.75 6.78 9.18
C VAL A 120 -11.05 7.45 8.72
N ALA A 121 -11.76 6.82 7.77
CA ALA A 121 -13.04 7.32 7.29
C ALA A 121 -14.10 7.38 8.41
N TYR A 122 -14.20 6.35 9.24
CA TYR A 122 -15.10 6.30 10.37
C TYR A 122 -14.81 7.41 11.38
N LYS A 123 -13.53 7.67 11.70
CA LYS A 123 -13.14 8.78 12.59
C LYS A 123 -13.47 10.14 11.99
N ALA A 124 -13.31 10.31 10.68
CA ALA A 124 -13.74 11.53 9.99
C ALA A 124 -15.27 11.72 10.08
N GLN A 125 -16.06 10.65 9.90
CA GLN A 125 -17.52 10.70 10.07
C GLN A 125 -17.94 11.01 11.52
N ALA A 126 -17.24 10.43 12.49
CA ALA A 126 -17.47 10.71 13.91
C ALA A 126 -17.16 12.18 14.25
N TYR A 127 -16.07 12.72 13.68
CA TYR A 127 -15.74 14.14 13.77
C TYR A 127 -16.85 15.02 13.17
N PHE A 128 -17.36 14.70 11.98
CA PHE A 128 -18.51 15.40 11.40
C PHE A 128 -19.70 15.41 12.37
N LYS A 129 -20.09 14.25 12.88
CA LYS A 129 -21.23 14.13 13.80
C LYS A 129 -21.03 14.98 15.05
N ALA A 130 -19.80 15.03 15.58
CA ALA A 130 -19.48 15.90 16.70
C ALA A 130 -19.61 17.39 16.35
N ARG A 131 -19.15 17.83 15.16
CA ARG A 131 -19.31 19.23 14.72
C ARG A 131 -20.76 19.60 14.50
N MET A 132 -21.55 18.72 13.87
CA MET A 132 -22.99 18.95 13.67
C MET A 132 -23.76 19.09 15.00
N LEU A 133 -23.41 18.30 16.03
CA LEU A 133 -24.01 18.43 17.37
C LEU A 133 -23.59 19.70 18.12
N LEU A 134 -22.47 20.30 17.72
CA LEU A 134 -22.00 21.57 18.27
C LEU A 134 -22.57 22.78 17.51
N ASP A 135 -23.07 22.58 16.29
CA ASP A 135 -23.80 23.60 15.54
C ASP A 135 -25.23 23.75 16.09
N PRO A 136 -25.59 24.91 16.66
CA PRO A 136 -26.94 25.15 17.16
C PRO A 136 -28.04 24.93 16.11
N GLU A 137 -27.74 25.19 14.84
CA GLU A 137 -28.70 25.06 13.73
C GLU A 137 -28.78 23.63 13.20
N HIS A 138 -27.84 22.75 13.57
CA HIS A 138 -27.69 21.41 13.00
C HIS A 138 -27.77 21.42 11.47
N ASN A 139 -27.12 22.41 10.85
CA ASN A 139 -27.31 22.72 9.44
C ASN A 139 -26.60 21.67 8.58
N VAL A 140 -27.40 20.76 8.01
CA VAL A 140 -26.92 19.69 7.12
C VAL A 140 -26.35 20.20 5.78
N SER A 141 -26.60 21.48 5.45
CA SER A 141 -26.08 22.14 4.24
C SER A 141 -24.67 22.70 4.45
N VAL A 142 -24.14 22.66 5.68
CA VAL A 142 -22.75 23.00 5.96
C VAL A 142 -21.86 21.79 5.68
N ASP A 143 -20.83 21.98 4.86
CA ASP A 143 -19.77 20.98 4.68
C ASP A 143 -18.84 21.05 5.88
N TYR A 144 -18.92 20.05 6.76
CA TYR A 144 -18.04 19.97 7.93
C TYR A 144 -16.69 19.32 7.64
N PHE A 145 -16.50 18.74 6.45
CA PHE A 145 -15.20 18.25 6.02
C PHE A 145 -14.30 19.37 5.50
N ARG A 146 -14.84 20.57 5.27
CA ARG A 146 -14.11 21.76 4.80
C ARG A 146 -14.46 23.01 5.63
N PRO A 147 -13.62 24.05 5.64
CA PRO A 147 -14.00 25.33 6.24
C PRO A 147 -15.12 25.99 5.43
N ALA A 148 -16.22 26.36 6.11
CA ALA A 148 -17.39 26.97 5.47
C ALA A 148 -17.14 28.41 4.95
N TYR A 149 -16.13 29.11 5.46
CA TYR A 149 -15.88 30.53 5.15
C TYR A 149 -14.42 30.81 4.79
N GLY A 150 -14.21 31.72 3.82
CA GLY A 150 -12.94 32.46 3.70
C GLY A 150 -11.78 31.80 2.96
N GLY A 151 -12.03 31.07 1.86
CA GLY A 151 -10.94 30.65 0.95
C GLY A 151 -9.90 29.73 1.60
N CYS A 152 -10.37 28.73 2.34
CA CYS A 152 -9.54 27.76 3.05
C CYS A 152 -8.78 28.31 4.26
N SER A 153 -9.44 29.18 5.04
CA SER A 153 -8.97 29.66 6.34
C SER A 153 -9.66 28.88 7.46
N PRO A 154 -9.13 27.72 7.90
CA PRO A 154 -9.77 26.91 8.95
C PRO A 154 -9.83 27.66 10.28
N GLY A 155 -10.96 27.58 10.97
CA GLY A 155 -11.11 28.02 12.34
C GLY A 155 -10.50 27.05 13.35
N LEU A 156 -10.60 27.39 14.64
CA LEU A 156 -10.19 26.50 15.72
C LEU A 156 -11.04 25.22 15.67
N ASN A 157 -10.38 24.08 15.47
CA ASN A 157 -10.99 22.73 15.33
C ASN A 157 -11.68 22.45 13.99
N ASP A 158 -11.51 23.29 12.96
CA ASP A 158 -11.96 22.95 11.60
C ASP A 158 -10.90 22.12 10.87
N LEU A 159 -11.34 21.30 9.92
CA LEU A 159 -10.43 20.64 8.99
C LEU A 159 -9.94 21.65 7.96
N GLN A 160 -8.66 21.61 7.62
CA GLN A 160 -8.11 22.42 6.53
C GLN A 160 -8.61 21.90 5.17
N CYS A 161 -8.65 22.78 4.17
CA CYS A 161 -8.79 22.33 2.78
C CYS A 161 -7.59 21.48 2.36
N LEU A 162 -7.90 20.28 1.91
CA LEU A 162 -7.02 19.32 1.26
C LEU A 162 -7.50 19.20 -0.19
N ASP A 163 -7.20 20.23 -0.97
CA ASP A 163 -7.65 20.33 -2.37
C ASP A 163 -7.03 19.26 -3.26
N THR A 164 -5.86 18.77 -2.85
CA THR A 164 -5.17 17.64 -3.46
C THR A 164 -4.85 16.60 -2.39
N TYR A 165 -4.63 15.37 -2.84
CA TYR A 165 -4.27 14.27 -1.98
C TYR A 165 -2.98 14.54 -1.21
N THR A 166 -3.13 14.74 0.09
CA THR A 166 -2.05 15.12 1.00
C THR A 166 -1.76 13.96 1.94
N PRO A 167 -0.49 13.53 2.10
CA PRO A 167 -0.12 12.46 3.02
C PRO A 167 -0.40 12.81 4.50
N LEU A 168 -1.18 11.98 5.18
CA LEU A 168 -1.52 12.15 6.60
C LEU A 168 -0.29 12.11 7.51
N ALA A 169 0.70 11.27 7.18
CA ALA A 169 1.94 11.17 7.93
C ALA A 169 2.75 12.48 7.95
N LEU A 170 2.71 13.26 6.86
CA LEU A 170 3.41 14.55 6.78
C LEU A 170 2.72 15.62 7.64
N MET A 171 1.40 15.53 7.78
CA MET A 171 0.61 16.43 8.63
C MET A 171 0.87 16.21 10.13
N SER A 172 1.38 15.04 10.52
CA SER A 172 1.70 14.70 11.91
C SER A 172 3.09 15.17 12.36
N ALA A 173 4.04 15.38 11.42
CA ALA A 173 5.46 15.52 11.73
C ALA A 173 6.05 16.95 11.66
N GLY A 174 5.26 17.98 11.30
CA GLY A 174 5.80 19.31 10.95
C GLY A 174 5.42 20.48 11.90
N ASN A 175 6.17 21.59 11.77
CA ASN A 175 5.89 22.95 12.30
C ASN A 175 4.56 23.57 11.81
N TRP A 176 3.69 22.77 11.21
CA TRP A 176 2.34 23.11 10.72
C TRP A 176 1.29 23.07 11.85
N ALA A 177 1.77 23.01 13.10
CA ALA A 177 1.05 22.71 14.33
C ALA A 177 -0.10 23.65 14.69
N THR A 178 -0.27 24.77 13.97
CA THR A 178 -1.40 25.69 14.22
C THR A 178 -2.55 25.57 13.22
N GLN A 179 -2.41 24.88 12.08
CA GLN A 179 -3.44 24.92 11.02
C GLN A 179 -3.72 23.58 10.30
N THR A 180 -2.87 22.55 10.43
CA THR A 180 -2.91 21.39 9.52
C THR A 180 -2.93 20.07 10.27
N ASN A 181 -3.97 19.89 11.07
CA ASN A 181 -3.92 18.93 12.16
C ASN A 181 -4.94 17.79 11.98
N LEU A 182 -5.41 17.51 10.76
CA LEU A 182 -6.41 16.47 10.47
C LEU A 182 -6.17 15.18 11.28
N PRO A 183 -4.95 14.58 11.31
CA PRO A 183 -4.67 13.45 12.19
C PRO A 183 -5.04 13.68 13.65
N SER A 184 -4.59 14.79 14.25
CA SER A 184 -4.91 15.10 15.64
C SER A 184 -6.38 15.48 15.87
N THR A 185 -7.02 16.19 14.93
CA THR A 185 -8.42 16.66 15.05
C THR A 185 -9.41 15.50 15.04
N ILE A 186 -9.17 14.48 14.21
CA ILE A 186 -10.02 13.30 14.16
C ILE A 186 -9.48 12.14 15.03
N GLY A 187 -8.40 12.37 15.79
CA GLY A 187 -7.85 11.41 16.73
C GLY A 187 -7.21 10.17 16.08
N LEU A 188 -6.48 10.35 14.99
CA LEU A 188 -5.68 9.30 14.36
C LEU A 188 -4.41 8.99 15.16
N THR A 189 -4.09 7.71 15.22
CA THR A 189 -2.82 7.16 15.72
C THR A 189 -1.82 7.02 14.59
N ASN A 190 -0.53 6.87 14.90
CA ASN A 190 0.52 6.74 13.89
C ASN A 190 0.30 5.55 12.94
N ASP A 191 -0.24 4.43 13.44
CA ASP A 191 -0.52 3.23 12.63
C ASP A 191 -1.62 3.46 11.60
N GLU A 192 -2.53 4.42 11.86
CA GLU A 192 -3.62 4.80 10.95
C GLU A 192 -3.17 5.82 9.89
N LEU A 193 -1.94 6.33 9.97
CA LEU A 193 -1.40 7.28 8.97
C LEU A 193 -0.73 6.58 7.79
N ILE A 194 -0.51 5.27 7.90
CA ILE A 194 0.33 4.48 6.98
C ILE A 194 -0.40 3.21 6.58
N SER A 195 -0.32 2.82 5.31
CA SER A 195 -0.80 1.54 4.81
C SER A 195 0.01 0.36 5.36
N ALA A 196 -0.46 -0.86 5.15
CA ALA A 196 0.31 -2.05 5.51
C ALA A 196 1.59 -2.23 4.66
N TRP A 197 1.67 -1.56 3.52
CA TRP A 197 2.86 -1.46 2.68
C TRP A 197 3.79 -0.31 3.07
N GLY A 198 3.56 0.36 4.19
CA GLY A 198 4.47 1.40 4.69
C GLY A 198 4.34 2.76 4.00
N ASP A 199 3.56 2.86 2.93
CA ASP A 199 3.29 4.14 2.27
C ASP A 199 2.21 4.94 3.02
N PRO A 200 2.33 6.28 3.11
CA PRO A 200 1.34 7.12 3.79
C PRO A 200 -0.05 7.01 3.18
N ILE A 201 -1.07 6.95 4.03
CA ILE A 201 -2.45 7.21 3.63
C ILE A 201 -2.57 8.70 3.30
N GLN A 202 -3.27 8.99 2.21
CA GLN A 202 -3.52 10.34 1.70
C GLN A 202 -4.97 10.71 1.91
N ALA A 203 -5.22 12.00 2.15
CA ALA A 203 -6.56 12.53 2.29
C ALA A 203 -6.80 13.69 1.32
N SER A 204 -8.04 13.80 0.87
CA SER A 204 -8.56 14.90 0.06
C SER A 204 -10.00 15.18 0.48
N ASN A 205 -10.36 16.45 0.58
CA ASN A 205 -11.75 16.88 0.75
C ASN A 205 -12.19 17.76 -0.44
N LEU A 206 -11.51 17.69 -1.58
CA LEU A 206 -11.95 18.29 -2.85
C LEU A 206 -11.88 17.29 -4.00
N ALA A 207 -10.67 16.79 -4.27
CA ALA A 207 -10.45 15.78 -5.29
C ALA A 207 -11.23 14.52 -4.91
N ASP A 208 -12.02 14.02 -5.86
CA ASP A 208 -12.91 12.86 -5.75
C ASP A 208 -13.96 12.96 -4.62
N SER A 209 -14.21 14.16 -4.10
CA SER A 209 -15.14 14.44 -3.01
C SER A 209 -16.35 15.25 -3.51
N GLU A 210 -17.50 15.05 -2.86
CA GLU A 210 -18.71 15.85 -3.09
C GLU A 210 -18.68 17.06 -2.15
N THR A 211 -18.65 18.25 -2.72
CA THR A 211 -18.49 19.53 -2.01
C THR A 211 -19.54 20.57 -2.44
N GLY A 212 -20.34 20.26 -3.47
CA GLY A 212 -21.32 21.18 -4.03
C GLY A 212 -22.70 21.03 -3.40
N SER A 213 -23.06 19.82 -2.96
CA SER A 213 -24.33 19.55 -2.29
C SER A 213 -24.24 18.39 -1.29
N PRO A 214 -25.02 18.41 -0.20
CA PRO A 214 -25.05 17.29 0.73
C PRO A 214 -25.60 16.00 0.08
N PRO A 215 -25.11 14.81 0.48
CA PRO A 215 -24.15 14.58 1.55
C PRO A 215 -22.70 14.87 1.10
N PHE A 216 -22.02 15.76 1.83
CA PHE A 216 -20.63 16.09 1.57
C PHE A 216 -19.73 14.90 1.89
N THR A 217 -18.59 14.81 1.21
CA THR A 217 -17.67 13.69 1.39
C THR A 217 -16.22 14.10 1.50
N MET A 218 -15.42 13.19 2.03
CA MET A 218 -13.97 13.29 2.11
C MET A 218 -13.38 11.93 1.72
N VAL A 219 -12.36 11.93 0.85
CA VAL A 219 -11.76 10.70 0.34
C VAL A 219 -10.40 10.47 0.97
N PHE A 220 -10.21 9.23 1.43
CA PHE A 220 -8.94 8.69 1.86
C PHE A 220 -8.47 7.67 0.85
N ARG A 221 -7.16 7.66 0.55
CA ARG A 221 -6.59 6.63 -0.32
C ARG A 221 -5.22 6.18 0.14
N ALA A 222 -4.90 4.92 -0.12
CA ALA A 222 -3.58 4.35 0.05
C ALA A 222 -3.02 3.92 -1.31
N PRO A 223 -1.75 4.23 -1.63
CA PRO A 223 -1.13 3.73 -2.84
C PRO A 223 -0.94 2.22 -2.77
N SER A 224 -1.14 1.55 -3.91
CA SER A 224 -0.81 0.13 -4.07
C SER A 224 0.64 0.00 -4.57
N PRO A 225 1.44 -0.93 -4.02
CA PRO A 225 2.83 -1.22 -4.41
C PRO A 225 3.14 -1.25 -5.90
N PHE A 226 2.17 -1.72 -6.67
CA PHE A 226 2.32 -2.04 -8.09
C PHE A 226 1.54 -1.08 -8.99
N GLY A 227 1.11 0.05 -8.43
CA GLY A 227 0.36 1.10 -9.11
C GLY A 227 -1.12 1.12 -8.72
N GLY A 228 -1.73 2.29 -8.89
CA GLY A 228 -3.11 2.55 -8.49
C GLY A 228 -3.27 2.87 -6.99
N PHE A 229 -4.52 2.94 -6.56
CA PHE A 229 -4.89 3.32 -5.19
C PHE A 229 -6.08 2.51 -4.70
N TYR A 230 -6.12 2.27 -3.39
CA TYR A 230 -7.32 1.84 -2.69
C TYR A 230 -7.92 3.04 -1.98
N SER A 231 -9.19 3.36 -2.25
CA SER A 231 -9.87 4.51 -1.67
C SER A 231 -11.06 4.11 -0.81
N VAL A 232 -11.35 4.93 0.19
CA VAL A 232 -12.55 4.89 1.02
C VAL A 232 -13.06 6.32 1.18
N THR A 233 -14.38 6.49 1.07
CA THR A 233 -15.05 7.78 1.19
C THR A 233 -15.73 7.88 2.55
N ALA A 234 -15.36 8.88 3.34
CA ALA A 234 -16.15 9.32 4.48
C ALA A 234 -17.32 10.18 3.97
N VAL A 235 -18.52 9.88 4.45
CA VAL A 235 -19.76 10.57 4.06
C VAL A 235 -20.36 11.28 5.25
N GLN A 236 -20.76 12.54 5.05
CA GLN A 236 -21.56 13.31 5.99
C GLN A 236 -22.96 12.70 6.07
N GLN A 237 -23.20 11.85 7.08
CA GLN A 237 -24.47 11.16 7.25
C GLN A 237 -25.54 12.13 7.78
N ILE A 238 -26.63 12.26 7.03
CA ILE A 238 -27.80 13.09 7.36
C ILE A 238 -28.71 12.34 8.33
#